data_AF-A0A377E6R2-F1
#
_entry.id   AF-A0A377E6R2-F1
#
_cell.length_a   1.000
_cell.length_b   1.000
_cell.length_c   1.000
_cell.angle_alpha   90.00
_cell.angle_beta   90.00
_cell.angle_gamma   90.00
#
_symmetry.space_group_name_H-M   'P 1'
#
loop_
_entity.id
_entity.type
_entity.pdbx_description
1 polymer ?
#
loop_
_entity_poly.entity_id
_entity_poly.type
_entity_poly.pdbx_seq_one_letter_code
_entity_poly.pdbx_strand_id
1 'polypeptide(L)'
;MKEPIPVIPTCHYMMGGIPTKVTGQALTVNEKGEDVVVPGLFAVGEIACVSVHGANRLGGNSLLDLVVFGRAAGLHLQESIAEQGALRDASESDVEASLDRLNRWNNNRNGEDPVAIRKALQECMQHNFSVFREGDAMAKGLEQLKVIRERLKNARLDDTSSEFNTSALSVWNWITDGNGVCNGCFCQLPYRKPWRA
;
A
#
# COMPACT_ATOMS: atom_id res chain seq x y z
N MET A 1 -17.73 7.35 35.66
CA MET A 1 -16.48 6.60 35.41
C MET A 1 -15.40 7.14 36.33
N LYS A 2 -14.68 6.28 37.07
CA LYS A 2 -13.66 6.71 38.07
C LYS A 2 -12.23 6.24 37.76
N GLU A 3 -12.02 5.43 36.73
CA GLU A 3 -10.69 4.93 36.34
C GLU A 3 -10.32 5.45 34.94
N PRO A 4 -9.04 5.79 34.69
CA PRO A 4 -8.57 6.26 33.40
C PRO A 4 -8.55 5.13 32.36
N ILE A 5 -8.83 5.47 31.10
CA ILE A 5 -8.79 4.51 29.99
C ILE A 5 -7.32 4.26 29.61
N PRO A 6 -6.85 3.00 29.58
CA PRO A 6 -5.50 2.69 29.11
C PRO A 6 -5.43 2.91 27.60
N VAL A 7 -4.59 3.86 27.17
CA VAL A 7 -4.37 4.20 25.75
C VAL A 7 -2.91 3.98 25.37
N ILE A 8 -2.69 3.48 24.15
CA ILE A 8 -1.35 3.26 23.56
C ILE A 8 -1.34 3.76 22.10
N PRO A 9 -0.24 4.40 21.63
CA PRO A 9 -0.12 4.76 20.23
C PRO A 9 -0.28 3.53 19.33
N THR A 10 -1.19 3.62 18.37
CA THR A 10 -1.54 2.54 17.45
C THR A 10 -1.55 3.07 16.03
N CYS A 11 -1.09 2.27 15.06
CA CYS A 11 -1.18 2.63 13.64
C CYS A 11 -2.65 2.91 13.28
N HIS A 12 -2.91 4.05 12.64
CA HIS A 12 -4.27 4.55 12.45
C HIS A 12 -4.60 4.94 11.01
N TYR A 13 -3.66 5.53 10.28
CA TYR A 13 -3.91 6.06 8.94
C TYR A 13 -2.63 6.06 8.09
N MET A 14 -2.77 5.75 6.80
CA MET A 14 -1.67 5.82 5.84
C MET A 14 -1.69 7.16 5.11
N MET A 15 -0.72 8.03 5.41
CA MET A 15 -0.58 9.32 4.69
C MET A 15 0.10 9.18 3.33
N GLY A 16 0.88 8.12 3.12
CA GLY A 16 1.47 7.78 1.83
C GLY A 16 0.46 7.04 0.94
N GLY A 17 0.83 6.79 -0.30
CA GLY A 17 -0.04 6.12 -1.26
C GLY A 17 0.43 6.35 -2.69
N ILE A 18 -0.46 6.09 -3.64
CA ILE A 18 -0.21 6.35 -5.06
C ILE A 18 -0.20 7.87 -5.28
N PRO A 19 0.90 8.48 -5.76
CA PRO A 19 0.92 9.92 -6.00
C PRO A 19 -0.09 10.29 -7.08
N THR A 20 -0.88 11.34 -6.86
CA THR A 20 -1.96 11.73 -7.76
C THR A 20 -2.07 13.24 -7.95
N LYS A 21 -2.60 13.65 -9.10
CA LYS A 21 -3.10 15.01 -9.33
C LYS A 21 -4.43 15.21 -8.58
N VAL A 22 -4.87 16.47 -8.46
CA VAL A 22 -6.22 16.80 -7.92
C VAL A 22 -7.34 16.14 -8.74
N THR A 23 -7.10 15.91 -10.03
CA THR A 23 -7.98 15.17 -10.94
C THR A 23 -8.06 13.67 -10.64
N GLY A 24 -7.26 13.16 -9.70
CA GLY A 24 -7.18 11.74 -9.34
C GLY A 24 -6.25 10.92 -10.24
N GLN A 25 -5.73 11.48 -11.34
CA GLN A 25 -4.78 10.82 -12.23
C GLN A 25 -3.52 10.40 -11.47
N ALA A 26 -3.13 9.13 -11.57
CA ALA A 26 -1.92 8.61 -10.94
C ALA A 26 -0.66 9.13 -11.65
N LEU A 27 0.38 9.37 -10.87
CA LEU A 27 1.67 9.88 -11.33
C LEU A 27 2.76 8.82 -11.22
N THR A 28 3.71 8.89 -12.13
CA THR A 28 5.00 8.20 -12.09
C THR A 28 6.09 9.20 -12.47
N VAL A 29 7.35 8.78 -12.41
CA VAL A 29 8.49 9.59 -12.84
C VAL A 29 9.13 8.98 -14.09
N ASN A 30 9.54 9.83 -15.04
CA ASN A 30 10.32 9.39 -16.20
C ASN A 30 11.81 9.25 -15.83
N GLU A 31 12.65 8.85 -16.80
CA GLU A 31 14.11 8.71 -16.62
C GLU A 31 14.82 10.02 -16.20
N LYS A 32 14.17 11.17 -16.42
CA LYS A 32 14.67 12.50 -16.03
C LYS A 32 14.17 12.95 -14.66
N GLY A 33 13.33 12.15 -13.99
CA GLY A 33 12.72 12.50 -12.70
C GLY A 33 11.56 13.49 -12.80
N GLU A 34 10.97 13.66 -13.98
CA GLU A 34 9.81 14.53 -14.18
C GLU A 34 8.51 13.73 -14.02
N ASP A 35 7.48 14.37 -13.46
CA ASP A 35 6.17 13.78 -13.26
C ASP A 35 5.48 13.49 -14.60
N VAL A 36 5.01 12.25 -14.76
CA VAL A 36 4.25 11.78 -15.91
C VAL A 36 2.98 11.08 -15.43
N VAL A 37 1.86 11.38 -16.06
CA VAL A 37 0.58 10.70 -15.78
C VAL A 37 0.66 9.24 -16.23
N VAL A 38 0.24 8.31 -15.38
CA VAL A 38 0.04 6.91 -15.76
C VAL A 38 -1.30 6.78 -16.47
N PRO A 39 -1.32 6.51 -17.80
CA PRO A 39 -2.58 6.49 -18.55
C PRO A 39 -3.52 5.42 -18.01
N GLY A 40 -4.80 5.77 -17.86
CA GLY A 40 -5.85 4.88 -17.39
C GLY A 40 -5.87 4.56 -15.89
N LEU A 41 -4.91 5.07 -15.10
CA LEU A 41 -4.84 4.79 -13.67
C LEU A 41 -5.21 6.03 -12.84
N PHE A 42 -6.13 5.83 -11.88
CA PHE A 42 -6.60 6.84 -10.95
C PHE A 42 -6.58 6.30 -9.53
N ALA A 43 -6.41 7.17 -8.54
CA ALA A 43 -6.54 6.82 -7.13
C ALA A 43 -7.20 7.96 -6.35
N VAL A 44 -8.07 7.61 -5.40
CA VAL A 44 -8.79 8.55 -4.53
C VAL A 44 -8.89 8.01 -3.11
N GLY A 45 -8.95 8.90 -2.10
CA GLY A 45 -9.04 8.51 -0.70
C GLY A 45 -7.69 8.11 -0.09
N GLU A 46 -7.72 7.26 0.95
CA GLU A 46 -6.51 6.87 1.71
C GLU A 46 -5.46 6.11 0.89
N ILE A 47 -5.84 5.49 -0.23
CA ILE A 47 -4.88 4.87 -1.16
C ILE A 47 -4.11 5.90 -1.99
N ALA A 48 -4.61 7.12 -2.09
CA ALA A 48 -4.05 8.19 -2.90
C ALA A 48 -3.17 9.13 -2.05
N CYS A 49 -2.16 9.67 -2.71
CA CYS A 49 -1.28 10.70 -2.18
C CYS A 49 -1.34 11.91 -3.10
N VAL A 50 -2.47 12.65 -3.04
CA VAL A 50 -2.52 14.06 -3.51
C VAL A 50 -1.62 14.93 -2.61
N SER A 51 -1.36 14.44 -1.40
CA SER A 51 -0.59 15.00 -0.30
C SER A 51 -1.19 16.25 0.38
N VAL A 52 -2.52 16.32 0.49
CA VAL A 52 -3.17 17.31 1.38
C VAL A 52 -2.88 17.07 2.87
N HIS A 53 -2.43 15.87 3.23
CA HIS A 53 -2.09 15.49 4.60
C HIS A 53 -0.59 15.63 4.92
N GLY A 54 0.27 15.78 3.91
CA GLY A 54 1.72 15.84 4.07
C GLY A 54 2.27 14.73 4.97
N ALA A 55 3.09 15.11 5.95
CA ALA A 55 3.67 14.15 6.91
C ALA A 55 2.76 13.84 8.13
N ASN A 56 1.66 14.58 8.32
CA ASN A 56 0.79 14.41 9.48
C ASN A 56 -0.63 14.93 9.18
N ARG A 57 -1.58 14.00 9.07
CA ARG A 57 -3.00 14.30 8.87
C ARG A 57 -3.61 15.00 10.10
N LEU A 58 -4.46 16.00 9.87
CA LEU A 58 -5.30 16.59 10.92
C LEU A 58 -6.61 15.79 11.08
N GLY A 59 -7.11 15.68 12.31
CA GLY A 59 -8.35 14.98 12.62
C GLY A 59 -9.54 15.52 11.83
N GLY A 60 -10.40 14.63 11.30
CA GLY A 60 -11.56 14.99 10.48
C GLY A 60 -11.30 15.15 8.97
N ASN A 61 -10.05 15.37 8.55
CA ASN A 61 -9.76 15.65 7.14
C ASN A 61 -9.80 14.43 6.20
N SER A 62 -9.80 13.20 6.72
CA SER A 62 -9.85 11.99 5.87
C SER A 62 -11.22 11.80 5.21
N LEU A 63 -12.30 12.14 5.90
CA LEU A 63 -13.65 12.06 5.31
C LEU A 63 -13.86 13.16 4.26
N LEU A 64 -13.28 14.34 4.50
CA LEU A 64 -13.30 15.43 3.53
C LEU A 64 -12.53 15.05 2.25
N ASP A 65 -11.36 14.44 2.40
CA ASP A 65 -10.55 13.92 1.29
C ASP A 65 -11.38 12.98 0.40
N LEU A 66 -12.00 11.95 0.99
CA LEU A 66 -12.81 10.97 0.26
C LEU A 66 -13.90 11.63 -0.58
N VAL A 67 -14.64 12.58 -0.02
CA VAL A 67 -15.76 13.24 -0.72
C VAL A 67 -15.25 14.21 -1.78
N VAL A 68 -14.24 15.01 -1.47
CA VAL A 68 -13.73 16.05 -2.37
C VAL A 68 -12.99 15.44 -3.55
N PHE A 69 -12.02 14.58 -3.30
CA PHE A 69 -11.20 13.99 -4.37
C PHE A 69 -11.94 12.88 -5.13
N GLY A 70 -12.82 12.13 -4.46
CA GLY A 70 -13.74 11.23 -5.15
C GLY A 70 -14.63 11.97 -6.15
N ARG A 71 -15.21 13.12 -5.73
CA ARG A 71 -15.99 13.98 -6.63
C ARG A 71 -15.13 14.61 -7.73
N ALA A 72 -13.93 15.10 -7.40
CA ALA A 72 -13.04 15.74 -8.37
C ALA A 72 -12.63 14.75 -9.48
N ALA A 73 -12.26 13.52 -9.12
CA ALA A 73 -11.96 12.48 -10.10
C ALA A 73 -13.14 12.20 -11.02
N GLY A 74 -14.36 12.15 -10.47
CA GLY A 74 -15.58 12.00 -11.26
C GLY A 74 -15.84 13.17 -12.22
N LEU A 75 -15.65 14.42 -11.77
CA LEU A 75 -15.85 15.62 -12.59
C LEU A 75 -14.84 15.72 -13.75
N HIS A 76 -13.60 15.31 -13.52
CA HIS A 76 -12.51 15.41 -14.51
C HIS A 76 -12.30 14.13 -15.32
N LEU A 77 -13.11 13.09 -15.12
CA LEU A 77 -12.88 11.79 -15.77
C LEU A 77 -12.97 11.88 -17.30
N GLN A 78 -13.96 12.61 -17.82
CA GLN A 78 -14.14 12.76 -19.27
C GLN A 78 -12.97 13.51 -19.92
N GLU A 79 -12.53 14.61 -19.29
CA GLU A 79 -11.37 15.39 -19.74
C GLU A 79 -10.09 14.54 -19.68
N SER A 80 -9.90 13.78 -18.60
CA SER A 80 -8.72 12.92 -18.41
C SER A 80 -8.68 11.78 -19.43
N ILE A 81 -9.83 11.19 -19.79
CA ILE A 81 -9.92 10.16 -20.85
C ILE A 81 -9.62 10.77 -22.22
N ALA A 82 -10.08 12.00 -22.49
CA ALA A 82 -9.77 12.70 -23.72
C ALA A 82 -8.28 13.07 -23.83
N GLU A 83 -7.67 13.51 -22.72
CA GLU A 83 -6.24 13.89 -22.63
C GLU A 83 -5.31 12.69 -22.88
N GLN A 84 -5.61 11.52 -22.30
CA GLN A 84 -4.78 10.32 -22.48
C GLN A 84 -4.94 9.68 -23.86
N GLY A 85 -6.02 10.01 -24.59
CA GLY A 85 -6.35 9.41 -25.88
C GLY A 85 -6.85 7.96 -25.79
N ALA A 86 -6.93 7.30 -26.95
CA ALA A 86 -7.34 5.91 -27.03
C ALA A 86 -6.22 4.99 -26.53
N LEU A 87 -6.53 4.14 -25.55
CA LEU A 87 -5.63 3.10 -25.09
C LEU A 87 -5.72 1.89 -26.04
N ARG A 88 -4.59 1.20 -26.23
CA ARG A 88 -4.55 -0.06 -26.97
C ARG A 88 -5.18 -1.16 -26.11
N ASP A 89 -5.86 -2.10 -26.76
CA ASP A 89 -6.36 -3.30 -26.09
C ASP A 89 -5.21 -4.09 -25.45
N ALA A 90 -5.51 -4.69 -24.29
CA ALA A 90 -4.61 -5.61 -23.62
C ALA A 90 -4.51 -6.91 -24.42
N SER A 91 -3.29 -7.42 -24.57
CA SER A 91 -3.07 -8.75 -25.12
C SER A 91 -3.46 -9.84 -24.12
N GLU A 92 -3.66 -11.07 -24.58
CA GLU A 92 -3.92 -12.22 -23.71
C GLU A 92 -2.79 -12.41 -22.68
N SER A 93 -1.53 -12.21 -23.11
CA SER A 93 -0.37 -12.26 -22.21
C SER A 93 -0.36 -11.16 -21.15
N ASP A 94 -0.92 -9.97 -21.44
CA ASP A 94 -1.02 -8.90 -20.44
C ASP A 94 -2.02 -9.29 -19.33
N VAL A 95 -3.11 -9.94 -19.72
CA VAL A 95 -4.12 -10.45 -18.77
C VAL A 95 -3.54 -11.62 -17.98
N GLU A 96 -2.84 -12.55 -18.63
CA GLU A 96 -2.22 -13.70 -17.96
C GLU A 96 -1.14 -13.27 -16.95
N ALA A 97 -0.32 -12.27 -17.29
CA ALA A 97 0.67 -11.70 -16.38
C ALA A 97 0.03 -11.14 -15.09
N SER A 98 -1.20 -10.63 -15.16
CA SER A 98 -1.94 -10.17 -13.96
C SER A 98 -2.34 -11.32 -13.02
N LEU A 99 -2.43 -12.54 -13.55
CA LEU A 99 -2.84 -13.75 -12.83
C LEU A 99 -1.67 -14.54 -12.24
N ASP A 100 -0.43 -14.33 -12.69
CA ASP A 100 0.77 -15.05 -12.21
C ASP A 100 0.84 -15.14 -10.68
N ARG A 101 0.52 -14.02 -10.04
CA ARG A 101 0.52 -13.85 -8.59
C ARG A 101 -0.50 -14.74 -7.89
N LEU A 102 -1.71 -14.82 -8.45
CA LEU A 102 -2.78 -15.70 -7.99
C LEU A 102 -2.42 -17.16 -8.26
N ASN A 103 -1.97 -17.46 -9.48
CA ASN A 103 -1.58 -18.78 -9.92
C ASN A 103 -0.49 -19.38 -9.01
N ARG A 104 0.47 -18.56 -8.54
CA ARG A 104 1.47 -18.98 -7.54
C ARG A 104 0.84 -19.54 -6.27
N TRP A 105 -0.14 -18.85 -5.68
CA TRP A 105 -0.84 -19.32 -4.48
C TRP A 105 -1.69 -20.55 -4.79
N ASN A 106 -2.41 -20.54 -5.90
CA ASN A 106 -3.24 -21.65 -6.35
C ASN A 106 -2.42 -22.91 -6.63
N ASN A 107 -1.11 -22.83 -6.89
CA ASN A 107 -0.26 -23.99 -7.17
C ASN A 107 0.65 -24.42 -6.01
N ASN A 108 0.75 -23.66 -4.92
CA ASN A 108 1.63 -23.99 -3.80
C ASN A 108 0.85 -24.58 -2.60
N ARG A 109 1.15 -25.84 -2.25
CA ARG A 109 0.55 -26.58 -1.11
C ARG A 109 1.53 -27.00 -0.02
N ASN A 110 2.81 -27.11 -0.35
CA ASN A 110 3.82 -27.67 0.55
C ASN A 110 4.79 -26.59 1.07
N GLY A 111 4.45 -25.33 0.81
CA GLY A 111 5.19 -24.15 1.23
C GLY A 111 5.04 -23.79 2.70
N GLU A 112 5.61 -22.63 3.05
CA GLU A 112 5.61 -22.12 4.40
C GLU A 112 4.23 -21.58 4.84
N ASP A 113 3.96 -21.61 6.15
CA ASP A 113 2.71 -21.11 6.73
C ASP A 113 2.64 -19.57 6.65
N PRO A 114 1.66 -19.00 5.92
CA PRO A 114 1.49 -17.56 5.83
C PRO A 114 1.17 -16.89 7.18
N VAL A 115 0.60 -17.60 8.15
CA VAL A 115 0.31 -17.02 9.48
C VAL A 115 1.59 -16.68 10.24
N ALA A 116 2.61 -17.54 10.16
CA ALA A 116 3.91 -17.30 10.78
C ALA A 116 4.65 -16.13 10.11
N ILE A 117 4.63 -16.08 8.77
CA ILE A 117 5.19 -14.98 7.98
C ILE A 117 4.51 -13.67 8.35
N ARG A 118 3.19 -13.69 8.55
CA ARG A 118 2.43 -12.52 8.97
C ARG A 118 2.84 -11.97 10.32
N LYS A 119 2.96 -12.84 11.32
CA LYS A 119 3.40 -12.44 12.66
C LYS A 119 4.81 -11.84 12.60
N ALA A 120 5.72 -12.48 11.87
CA ALA A 120 7.09 -11.98 11.70
C ALA A 120 7.12 -10.59 11.02
N LEU A 121 6.27 -10.36 10.01
CA LEU A 121 6.15 -9.05 9.38
C LEU A 121 5.65 -8.00 10.38
N GLN A 122 4.56 -8.29 11.09
CA GLN A 122 3.97 -7.37 12.07
C GLN A 122 4.96 -7.03 13.19
N GLU A 123 5.69 -8.02 13.70
CA GLU A 123 6.72 -7.85 14.72
C GLU A 123 7.86 -6.96 14.20
N CYS A 124 8.41 -7.27 13.02
CA CYS A 124 9.46 -6.45 12.41
C CYS A 124 9.02 -4.99 12.23
N MET A 125 7.79 -4.75 11.78
CA MET A 125 7.24 -3.39 11.63
C MET A 125 7.08 -2.68 12.97
N GLN A 126 6.54 -3.37 13.97
CA GLN A 126 6.28 -2.81 15.30
C GLN A 126 7.58 -2.47 16.05
N HIS A 127 8.64 -3.27 15.89
CA HIS A 127 9.91 -3.04 16.57
C HIS A 127 10.79 -2.01 15.87
N ASN A 128 10.85 -2.02 14.54
CA ASN A 128 11.84 -1.23 13.80
C ASN A 128 11.27 0.03 13.13
N PHE A 129 9.95 0.13 12.91
CA PHE A 129 9.33 1.20 12.11
C PHE A 129 8.15 1.91 12.82
N SER A 130 8.06 1.77 14.14
CA SER A 130 7.04 2.40 14.97
C SER A 130 7.26 3.92 15.13
N VAL A 131 6.72 4.51 16.20
CA VAL A 131 6.72 5.96 16.47
C VAL A 131 8.13 6.52 16.58
N PHE A 132 9.02 5.82 17.28
CA PHE A 132 10.43 6.18 17.40
C PHE A 132 11.26 5.28 16.49
N ARG A 133 12.17 5.90 15.74
CA ARG A 133 12.96 5.24 14.71
C ARG A 133 14.43 5.62 14.86
N GLU A 134 15.29 4.62 14.68
CA GLU A 134 16.74 4.75 14.75
C GLU A 134 17.35 4.11 13.50
N GLY A 135 18.41 4.71 12.95
CA GLY A 135 19.03 4.26 11.69
C GLY A 135 19.43 2.78 11.72
N ASP A 136 20.12 2.36 12.77
CA ASP A 136 20.63 0.98 12.89
C ASP A 136 19.49 -0.05 13.07
N ALA A 137 18.45 0.30 13.83
CA ALA A 137 17.27 -0.55 14.00
C ALA A 137 16.50 -0.71 12.69
N MET A 138 16.30 0.39 11.95
CA MET A 138 15.66 0.35 10.64
C MET A 138 16.48 -0.47 9.64
N ALA A 139 17.81 -0.31 9.59
CA ALA A 139 18.67 -1.10 8.71
C ALA A 139 18.55 -2.61 8.98
N LYS A 140 18.53 -3.02 10.25
CA LYS A 140 18.28 -4.42 10.64
C LYS A 140 16.88 -4.88 10.24
N GLY A 141 15.87 -4.05 10.45
CA GLY A 141 14.50 -4.33 10.03
C GLY A 141 14.38 -4.53 8.52
N LEU A 142 15.13 -3.77 7.71
CA LEU A 142 15.16 -3.94 6.26
C LEU A 142 15.72 -5.31 5.84
N GLU A 143 16.81 -5.78 6.46
CA GLU A 143 17.34 -7.11 6.19
C GLU A 143 16.34 -8.21 6.61
N GLN A 144 15.65 -8.04 7.73
CA GLN A 144 14.59 -8.96 8.15
C GLN A 144 13.44 -9.00 7.12
N LEU A 145 13.01 -7.84 6.62
CA LEU A 145 11.97 -7.75 5.58
C LEU A 145 12.37 -8.45 4.28
N LYS A 146 13.65 -8.39 3.87
CA LYS A 146 14.13 -9.15 2.70
C LYS A 146 13.96 -10.65 2.91
N VAL A 147 14.33 -11.17 4.07
CA VAL A 147 14.15 -12.60 4.39
C VAL A 147 12.67 -12.98 4.40
N ILE A 148 11.82 -12.16 5.03
CA ILE A 148 10.36 -12.37 5.07
C ILE A 148 9.77 -12.36 3.66
N ARG A 149 10.25 -11.48 2.77
CA ARG A 149 9.82 -11.41 1.37
C ARG A 149 10.16 -12.68 0.60
N GLU A 150 11.35 -13.24 0.78
CA GLU A 150 11.73 -14.51 0.14
C GLU A 150 10.90 -15.68 0.66
N ARG A 151 10.64 -15.74 1.98
CA ARG A 151 9.73 -16.72 2.60
C ARG A 151 8.33 -16.66 1.99
N LEU A 152 7.81 -15.45 1.79
CA LEU A 152 6.48 -15.23 1.19
C LEU A 152 6.37 -15.78 -0.25
N LYS A 153 7.45 -15.78 -1.04
CA LYS A 153 7.45 -16.36 -2.40
C LYS A 153 7.16 -17.86 -2.39
N ASN A 154 7.46 -18.56 -1.29
CA ASN A 154 7.16 -19.98 -1.11
C ASN A 154 6.07 -20.23 -0.05
N ALA A 155 5.22 -19.25 0.26
CA ALA A 155 4.09 -19.47 1.15
C ALA A 155 2.99 -20.29 0.46
N ARG A 156 2.35 -21.20 1.21
CA ARG A 156 1.28 -22.08 0.72
C ARG A 156 -0.11 -21.49 0.92
N LEU A 157 -1.06 -21.97 0.12
CA LEU A 157 -2.50 -21.78 0.35
C LEU A 157 -3.12 -23.14 0.67
N ASP A 158 -3.64 -23.29 1.89
CA ASP A 158 -4.21 -24.55 2.38
C ASP A 158 -5.63 -24.80 1.83
N ASP A 159 -6.47 -23.76 1.79
CA ASP A 159 -7.84 -23.83 1.31
C ASP A 159 -7.92 -23.58 -0.20
N THR A 160 -8.39 -24.56 -0.95
CA THR A 160 -8.53 -24.52 -2.42
C THR A 160 -9.98 -24.43 -2.87
N SER A 161 -10.92 -24.26 -1.95
CA SER A 161 -12.33 -24.08 -2.29
C SER A 161 -12.51 -22.82 -3.14
N SER A 162 -13.48 -22.86 -4.05
CA SER A 162 -13.85 -21.71 -4.88
C SER A 162 -14.90 -20.83 -4.21
N GLU A 163 -15.73 -21.40 -3.34
CA GLU A 163 -16.84 -20.73 -2.69
C GLU A 163 -16.40 -20.16 -1.34
N PHE A 164 -16.58 -18.84 -1.13
CA PHE A 164 -16.29 -18.15 0.14
C PHE A 164 -14.90 -18.46 0.75
N ASN A 165 -13.87 -18.60 -0.10
CA ASN A 165 -12.50 -18.85 0.36
C ASN A 165 -11.89 -17.60 1.00
N THR A 166 -12.11 -17.47 2.30
CA THR A 166 -11.59 -16.37 3.13
C THR A 166 -10.07 -16.40 3.25
N SER A 167 -9.46 -17.58 3.16
CA SER A 167 -8.00 -17.73 3.18
C SER A 167 -7.38 -17.08 1.94
N ALA A 168 -7.97 -17.29 0.76
CA ALA A 168 -7.56 -16.63 -0.47
C ALA A 168 -7.78 -15.11 -0.38
N LEU A 169 -8.92 -14.64 0.14
CA LEU A 169 -9.17 -13.21 0.36
C LEU A 169 -8.09 -12.56 1.24
N SER A 170 -7.69 -13.22 2.32
CA SER A 170 -6.61 -12.73 3.17
C SER A 170 -5.32 -12.58 2.37
N VAL A 171 -4.97 -13.59 1.58
CA VAL A 171 -3.83 -13.55 0.67
C VAL A 171 -3.92 -12.39 -0.32
N TRP A 172 -5.09 -12.10 -0.90
CA TRP A 172 -5.25 -10.98 -1.83
C TRP A 172 -4.81 -9.64 -1.22
N ASN A 173 -5.21 -9.37 0.02
CA ASN A 173 -4.79 -8.17 0.77
C ASN A 173 -3.28 -8.16 1.02
N TRP A 174 -2.67 -9.32 1.28
CA TRP A 174 -1.22 -9.42 1.49
C TRP A 174 -0.45 -8.97 0.28
N ILE A 175 -0.93 -9.33 -0.90
CA ILE A 175 -0.18 -9.05 -2.09
C ILE A 175 -0.39 -7.58 -2.56
N THR A 176 -1.49 -6.93 -2.18
CA THR A 176 -1.67 -5.48 -2.38
C THR A 176 -0.89 -4.66 -1.35
N ASP A 177 -0.97 -5.03 -0.07
CA ASP A 177 -0.46 -4.20 1.04
C ASP A 177 1.03 -4.42 1.31
N GLY A 178 1.52 -5.65 1.14
CA GLY A 178 2.90 -6.03 1.47
C GLY A 178 3.95 -5.29 0.67
N ASN A 179 3.68 -4.98 -0.60
CA ASN A 179 4.59 -4.16 -1.43
C ASN A 179 4.48 -2.67 -1.10
N GLY A 180 3.29 -2.17 -0.78
CA GLY A 180 3.04 -0.75 -0.51
C GLY A 180 3.60 -0.29 0.84
N VAL A 181 3.39 -1.07 1.91
CA VAL A 181 3.84 -0.73 3.26
C VAL A 181 5.37 -0.80 3.38
N CYS A 182 5.99 -1.82 2.78
CA CYS A 182 7.45 -1.93 2.78
C CYS A 182 8.06 -0.73 2.04
N ASN A 183 7.63 -0.45 0.80
CA ASN A 183 8.14 0.66 -0.01
C ASN A 183 7.84 2.05 0.60
N GLY A 184 6.69 2.24 1.25
CA GLY A 184 6.34 3.49 1.93
C GLY A 184 7.25 3.83 3.11
N CYS A 185 7.74 2.83 3.85
CA CYS A 185 8.72 3.04 4.92
C CYS A 185 10.12 3.42 4.37
N PHE A 186 10.51 2.94 3.19
CA PHE A 186 11.78 3.30 2.55
C PHE A 186 11.87 4.80 2.18
N CYS A 187 10.76 5.44 1.82
CA CYS A 187 10.77 6.82 1.31
C CYS A 187 10.81 7.91 2.39
N GLN A 188 10.70 7.59 3.69
CA GLN A 188 10.60 8.57 4.79
C GLN A 188 11.93 8.85 5.51
N LEU A 189 13.07 8.80 4.82
CA LEU A 189 14.40 8.85 5.43
C LEU A 189 14.87 10.19 6.03
N PRO A 190 14.31 11.39 5.74
CA PRO A 190 14.55 12.55 6.59
C PRO A 190 13.42 12.77 7.61
N TYR A 191 13.78 12.87 8.89
CA TYR A 191 12.95 13.31 10.00
C TYR A 191 12.31 14.68 9.70
N ARG A 192 11.01 14.73 9.42
CA ARG A 192 10.31 15.97 8.99
C ARG A 192 9.44 16.67 10.04
N LYS A 193 9.41 16.21 11.30
CA LYS A 193 8.87 17.02 12.42
C LYS A 193 9.56 16.70 13.77
N PRO A 194 10.18 17.69 14.44
CA PRO A 194 10.39 17.62 15.88
C PRO A 194 9.07 17.88 16.59
N TRP A 195 8.65 16.95 17.44
CA TRP A 195 7.66 17.22 18.47
C TRP A 195 8.29 18.22 19.46
N ARG A 196 7.96 19.51 19.34
CA ARG A 196 8.10 20.44 20.48
C ARG A 196 6.82 20.31 21.30
N ALA A 197 7.04 20.14 22.60
CA ALA A 197 6.10 19.82 23.66
C ALA A 197 4.78 20.61 23.64
#